data_AF-A0A550H2U7-F1
#
_entry.id   AF-A0A550H2U7-F1
#
_cell.length_a   1.000
_cell.length_b   1.000
_cell.length_c   1.000
_cell.angle_alpha   90.00
_cell.angle_beta   90.00
_cell.angle_gamma   90.00
#
_symmetry.space_group_name_H-M   'P 1'
#
loop_
_entity.id
_entity.type
_entity.pdbx_description
1 polymer ?
#
loop_
_entity_poly.entity_id
_entity_poly.type
_entity_poly.pdbx_seq_one_letter_code
_entity_poly.pdbx_strand_id
1 'polypeptide(L)'
;MQKNAGNRLGASMTGGKIIVSGVVDELMPTFTVDAMKKKTKVDDTFKAEGPFYVFLGDLAENGNGKLFISKANNPQLTKYDKFL
;
A
#
# COMPACT_ATOMS: atom_id res chain seq x y z
N MET A 1 8.03 5.00 14.45
CA MET A 1 8.74 5.60 13.29
C MET A 1 7.86 5.49 12.07
N GLN A 2 7.57 6.62 11.44
CA GLN A 2 6.85 6.69 10.16
C GLN A 2 7.91 6.62 9.05
N LYS A 3 7.84 5.64 8.15
CA LYS A 3 8.82 5.50 7.06
C LYS A 3 8.17 5.89 5.73
N ASN A 4 8.76 6.87 5.06
CA ASN A 4 8.39 7.25 3.69
C ASN A 4 8.92 6.19 2.71
N ALA A 5 8.30 6.10 1.54
CA ALA A 5 8.74 5.25 0.46
C ALA A 5 8.91 6.08 -0.81
N GLY A 6 10.07 5.93 -1.44
CA GLY A 6 10.36 6.58 -2.71
C GLY A 6 9.72 5.87 -3.90
N ASN A 7 10.21 6.22 -5.07
CA ASN A 7 9.75 5.67 -6.36
C ASN A 7 9.90 4.14 -6.42
N ARG A 8 9.06 3.51 -7.25
CA ARG A 8 9.09 2.07 -7.53
C ARG A 8 8.86 1.17 -6.31
N LEU A 9 8.09 1.65 -5.34
CA LEU A 9 7.65 0.85 -4.19
C LEU A 9 6.98 -0.44 -4.67
N GLY A 10 7.58 -1.59 -4.32
CA GLY A 10 7.05 -2.91 -4.69
C GLY A 10 7.26 -3.31 -6.14
N ALA A 11 8.14 -2.64 -6.89
CA ALA A 11 8.47 -3.05 -8.25
C ALA A 11 8.94 -4.51 -8.30
N SER A 12 8.41 -5.25 -9.29
CA SER A 12 8.67 -6.67 -9.50
C SER A 12 8.29 -7.59 -8.33
N MET A 13 7.39 -7.13 -7.45
CA MET A 13 6.92 -7.93 -6.32
C MET A 13 5.97 -9.02 -6.79
N THR A 14 6.35 -10.29 -6.57
CA THR A 14 5.52 -11.46 -6.89
C THR A 14 4.57 -11.87 -5.77
N GLY A 15 4.83 -11.43 -4.53
CA GLY A 15 4.02 -11.74 -3.36
C GLY A 15 4.51 -11.04 -2.10
N GLY A 16 3.84 -11.28 -0.98
CA GLY A 16 4.17 -10.69 0.33
C GLY A 16 3.39 -9.41 0.64
N LYS A 17 3.89 -8.65 1.62
CA LYS A 17 3.23 -7.44 2.11
C LYS A 17 4.26 -6.35 2.42
N ILE A 18 3.99 -5.13 1.96
CA ILE A 18 4.72 -3.93 2.36
C ILE A 18 3.74 -2.94 3.00
N ILE A 19 4.15 -2.30 4.09
CA ILE A 19 3.33 -1.33 4.83
C ILE A 19 4.08 0.00 4.89
N VAL A 20 3.47 1.05 4.37
CA VAL A 20 3.98 2.41 4.36
C VAL A 20 3.06 3.30 5.18
N SER A 21 3.46 3.57 6.42
CA SER A 21 2.77 4.51 7.30
C SER A 21 3.10 5.97 6.97
N GLY A 22 4.17 6.24 6.20
CA GLY A 22 4.55 7.58 5.75
C GLY A 22 3.94 7.99 4.41
N VAL A 23 4.66 8.86 3.72
CA VAL A 23 4.32 9.35 2.39
C VAL A 23 4.92 8.43 1.33
N VAL A 24 4.20 8.24 0.23
CA VAL A 24 4.66 7.59 -0.99
C VAL A 24 4.76 8.66 -2.08
N ASP A 25 5.92 8.76 -2.72
CA ASP A 25 6.16 9.72 -3.80
C ASP A 25 5.26 9.41 -5.01
N GLU A 26 5.24 8.14 -5.44
CA GLU A 26 4.46 7.67 -6.59
C GLU A 26 3.99 6.23 -6.39
N LEU A 27 2.74 5.95 -6.80
CA LEU A 27 2.23 4.59 -6.92
C LEU A 27 2.34 4.12 -8.38
N MET A 28 3.00 2.99 -8.59
CA MET A 28 3.15 2.40 -9.92
C MET A 28 1.78 2.01 -10.53
N PRO A 29 1.57 2.21 -11.85
CA PRO A 29 0.30 1.92 -12.52
C PRO A 29 -0.01 0.42 -12.60
N THR A 30 0.96 -0.44 -12.32
CA THR A 30 0.82 -1.90 -12.28
C THR A 30 0.25 -2.40 -10.96
N PHE A 31 -0.10 -1.50 -10.04
CA PHE A 31 -0.84 -1.80 -8.83
C PHE A 31 -2.28 -1.29 -8.95
N THR A 32 -3.25 -2.14 -8.62
CA THR A 32 -4.66 -1.78 -8.57
C THR A 32 -5.15 -1.64 -7.13
N VAL A 33 -6.10 -0.76 -6.87
CA VAL A 33 -6.71 -0.64 -5.55
C VAL A 33 -7.63 -1.85 -5.29
N ASP A 34 -7.50 -2.46 -4.11
CA ASP A 34 -8.21 -3.69 -3.71
C ASP A 34 -9.19 -3.42 -2.57
N ALA A 35 -8.74 -2.71 -1.52
CA ALA A 35 -9.56 -2.49 -0.33
C ALA A 35 -9.09 -1.27 0.50
N MET A 36 -9.88 -0.90 1.50
CA MET A 36 -9.44 -0.07 2.61
C MET A 36 -9.43 -0.86 3.92
N LYS A 37 -8.36 -0.77 4.70
CA LYS A 37 -8.25 -1.44 6.01
C LYS A 37 -7.91 -0.47 7.12
N LYS A 38 -8.66 -0.56 8.24
CA LYS A 38 -8.46 0.27 9.44
C LYS A 38 -7.15 -0.06 10.17
N LYS A 39 -6.61 -1.26 9.98
CA LYS A 39 -5.35 -1.73 10.57
C LYS A 39 -4.77 -2.90 9.78
N THR A 40 -3.49 -3.17 9.96
CA THR A 40 -2.83 -4.35 9.37
C THR A 40 -1.77 -4.92 10.32
N LYS A 41 -1.66 -6.24 10.32
CA LYS A 41 -0.65 -6.96 11.10
C LYS A 41 0.70 -6.86 10.40
N VAL A 42 1.72 -6.41 11.13
CA VAL A 42 3.12 -6.39 10.69
C VAL A 42 3.77 -7.72 11.05
N ASP A 43 3.63 -8.12 12.31
CA ASP A 43 4.08 -9.40 12.87
C ASP A 43 3.14 -9.83 14.01
N ASP A 44 3.47 -10.91 14.72
CA ASP A 44 2.65 -11.46 15.81
C ASP A 44 2.40 -10.50 16.97
N THR A 45 3.28 -9.53 17.17
CA THR A 45 3.28 -8.61 18.31
C THR A 45 2.84 -7.19 17.92
N PHE A 46 3.02 -6.80 16.66
CA PHE A 46 2.82 -5.44 16.21
C PHE A 46 1.75 -5.32 15.11
N LYS A 47 0.82 -4.39 15.33
CA LYS A 47 -0.20 -3.98 14.36
C LYS A 47 0.01 -2.51 14.02
N ALA A 48 0.00 -2.19 12.73
CA ALA A 48 -0.05 -0.83 12.26
C ALA A 48 -1.51 -0.36 12.20
N GLU A 49 -1.79 0.76 12.86
CA GLU A 49 -3.08 1.43 12.81
C GLU A 49 -3.17 2.32 11.56
N GLY A 50 -4.33 2.31 10.91
CA GLY A 50 -4.60 2.96 9.64
C GLY A 50 -5.46 4.22 9.78
N PRO A 51 -6.27 4.57 8.75
CA PRO A 51 -6.66 3.75 7.59
C PRO A 51 -5.57 3.61 6.52
N PHE A 52 -5.51 2.41 5.91
CA PHE A 52 -4.65 2.08 4.78
C PHE A 52 -5.46 1.78 3.53
N TYR A 53 -5.07 2.36 2.41
CA TYR A 53 -5.38 1.78 1.11
C TYR A 53 -4.58 0.49 0.93
N VAL A 54 -5.22 -0.54 0.40
CA VAL A 54 -4.58 -1.79 0.00
C VAL A 54 -4.54 -1.82 -1.51
N PHE A 55 -3.34 -1.93 -2.06
CA PHE A 55 -3.13 -2.14 -3.49
C PHE A 55 -2.59 -3.54 -3.76
N LEU A 56 -3.07 -4.17 -4.82
CA LEU A 56 -2.67 -5.50 -5.30
C LEU A 56 -1.80 -5.36 -6.55
N GLY A 57 -0.66 -6.05 -6.56
CA GLY A 57 0.30 -6.08 -7.66
C GLY A 57 1.60 -6.78 -7.22
N ASP A 58 2.69 -6.74 -7.96
CA ASP A 58 2.87 -6.06 -9.23
C ASP A 58 2.21 -6.87 -10.36
N LEU A 59 1.17 -6.32 -11.00
CA LEU A 59 0.43 -7.02 -12.04
C LEU A 59 1.28 -7.28 -13.29
N ALA A 60 2.36 -6.52 -13.51
CA ALA A 60 3.29 -6.78 -14.60
C ALA A 60 4.03 -8.12 -14.43
N GLU A 61 4.19 -8.59 -13.19
CA GLU A 61 4.83 -9.87 -12.87
C GLU A 61 3.82 -11.00 -12.60
N ASN A 62 2.52 -10.77 -12.85
CA ASN A 62 1.42 -11.61 -12.34
C ASN A 62 1.51 -11.81 -10.81
N GLY A 63 2.02 -10.80 -10.10
CA GLY A 63 2.25 -10.83 -8.66
C GLY A 63 0.98 -10.63 -7.84
N ASN A 64 0.96 -11.21 -6.64
CA ASN A 64 -0.13 -11.09 -5.66
C ASN A 64 0.30 -10.34 -4.39
N GLY A 65 1.32 -9.50 -4.51
CA GLY A 65 1.82 -8.64 -3.45
C GLY A 65 0.83 -7.57 -3.02
N LYS A 66 0.93 -7.16 -1.75
CA LYS A 66 0.03 -6.17 -1.16
C LYS A 66 0.78 -4.98 -0.60
N LEU A 67 0.46 -3.78 -1.10
CA LEU A 67 0.93 -2.52 -0.55
C LEU A 67 -0.15 -1.93 0.35
N PHE A 68 0.19 -1.66 1.60
CA PHE A 68 -0.65 -0.96 2.56
C PHE A 68 -0.12 0.46 2.71
N ILE A 69 -0.83 1.45 2.17
CA ILE A 69 -0.37 2.84 2.15
C ILE A 69 -1.32 3.70 2.99
N SER A 70 -0.76 4.47 3.94
CA SER A 70 -1.56 5.32 4.83
C SER A 70 -2.40 6.32 4.03
N LYS A 71 -3.72 6.30 4.21
CA LYS A 71 -4.62 7.29 3.60
C LYS A 71 -4.37 8.69 4.18
N ALA A 72 -4.14 8.78 5.49
CA ALA A 72 -3.98 10.06 6.18
C ALA A 72 -2.77 10.88 5.65
N ASN A 73 -1.68 10.20 5.26
CA ASN A 73 -0.46 10.85 4.81
C ASN A 73 -0.36 10.99 3.29
N ASN A 74 -1.33 10.45 2.54
CA ASN A 74 -1.30 10.42 1.09
C ASN A 74 -2.65 10.91 0.50
N PRO A 75 -3.00 12.20 0.66
CA PRO A 75 -4.26 12.77 0.18
C PRO A 75 -4.43 12.65 -1.34
N GLN A 76 -3.34 12.58 -2.11
CA GLN A 76 -3.35 12.34 -3.55
C GLN A 76 -3.98 10.99 -3.95
N LEU A 77 -4.07 10.04 -3.01
CA LEU A 77 -4.70 8.73 -3.22
C LEU A 77 -6.21 8.73 -2.95
N THR A 78 -6.81 9.83 -2.45
CA THR A 78 -8.26 9.94 -2.24
C THR A 78 -9.10 9.73 -3.50
N LYS A 79 -8.51 9.95 -4.68
CA LYS A 79 -9.12 9.61 -5.97
C LYS A 79 -9.52 8.13 -6.10
N TYR A 80 -8.95 7.24 -5.28
CA TYR A 80 -9.30 5.82 -5.26
C TYR A 80 -10.53 5.49 -4.41
N ASP A 81 -11.03 6.43 -3.59
CA ASP A 81 -12.24 6.22 -2.77
C ASP A 81 -13.47 5.86 -3.62
N LYS A 82 -13.52 6.29 -4.88
CA LYS A 82 -14.61 5.97 -5.81
C LYS A 82 -14.60 4.52 -6.33
N PHE A 83 -13.54 3.76 -6.06
CA PHE A 83 -13.38 2.37 -6.50
C PHE A 83 -13.45 1.38 -5.33
N LEU A 84 -13.78 1.85 -4.12
CA LEU A 84 -13.80 1.11 -2.86
C LEU A 84 -15.19 1.16 -2.22
#